data_AF-A0AAW8GRH8-F1
#
_entry.id   AF-A0AAW8GRH8-F1
#
_cell.length_a   1.000
_cell.length_b   1.000
_cell.length_c   1.000
_cell.angle_alpha   90.00
_cell.angle_beta   90.00
_cell.angle_gamma   90.00
#
_symmetry.space_group_name_H-M   'P 1'
#
loop_
_entity.id
_entity.type
_entity.pdbx_description
1 polymer ?
#
loop_
_entity_poly.entity_id
_entity_poly.type
_entity_poly.pdbx_seq_one_letter_code
_entity_poly.pdbx_strand_id
1 'polypeptide(L)'
;MNVFDESRAVSRSPLIKDHAAGAIFLFVVLLLISSLIYSTLSWMWDEQRLPLSKIVLQGDLQYVSSLDVQRAFAQLDHIGTFMSQDINVLQSSVQVIPWVAHASIRKQWPDTIKVFLTEYRAVAIWNGNALLDGYGTVFNGDIGQLNGDRVKLYGPQGTSHEVLDVWNKTNPKFQSLNLNISSLLLNDRRAWQIILDNGIRLELGKESLDERVARFISLYKNLGNKAEQVSYIDLRYDTGAAVGWFPEQEAQESKND
;
A
#
# COMPACT_ATOMS: atom_id res chain seq x y z
N MET A 1 -89.73 -33.89 -36.98
CA MET A 1 -88.33 -34.32 -37.12
C MET A 1 -87.46 -33.12 -36.76
N ASN A 2 -86.52 -33.31 -35.83
CA ASN A 2 -85.56 -32.32 -35.26
C ASN A 2 -84.92 -31.38 -36.32
N VAL A 3 -84.32 -30.22 -36.01
CA VAL A 3 -83.13 -29.97 -35.15
C VAL A 3 -82.97 -28.45 -34.90
N PHE A 4 -82.37 -28.13 -33.75
CA PHE A 4 -81.80 -26.85 -33.26
C PHE A 4 -81.21 -25.88 -34.30
N ASP A 5 -81.29 -24.58 -34.02
CA ASP A 5 -80.08 -23.74 -34.00
C ASP A 5 -80.19 -22.59 -32.98
N GLU A 6 -79.15 -22.47 -32.15
CA GLU A 6 -78.89 -21.45 -31.14
C GLU A 6 -77.99 -20.37 -31.75
N SER A 7 -78.20 -19.09 -31.46
CA SER A 7 -77.05 -18.21 -31.11
C SER A 7 -77.46 -16.82 -30.59
N ARG A 8 -77.41 -16.72 -29.26
CA ARG A 8 -76.88 -15.62 -28.42
C ARG A 8 -76.96 -14.19 -28.97
N ALA A 9 -77.91 -13.42 -28.46
CA ALA A 9 -77.83 -11.96 -28.40
C ALA A 9 -76.70 -11.52 -27.46
N VAL A 10 -75.64 -10.93 -28.02
CA VAL A 10 -74.53 -10.34 -27.26
C VAL A 10 -75.01 -9.04 -26.62
N SER A 11 -75.32 -9.10 -25.32
CA SER A 11 -75.56 -7.91 -24.50
C SER A 11 -74.29 -7.08 -24.37
N ARG A 12 -74.24 -5.92 -25.06
CA ARG A 12 -73.16 -4.94 -24.93
C ARG A 12 -73.38 -4.14 -23.63
N SER A 13 -72.66 -4.49 -22.58
CA SER A 13 -72.69 -3.80 -21.29
C SER A 13 -72.09 -2.38 -21.40
N PRO A 14 -72.80 -1.32 -20.94
CA PRO A 14 -72.33 0.06 -21.04
C PRO A 14 -71.25 0.43 -20.00
N LEU A 15 -71.16 -0.31 -18.89
CA LEU A 15 -70.20 -0.06 -17.79
C LEU A 15 -68.72 -0.25 -18.18
N ILE A 16 -68.42 -1.02 -19.23
CA ILE A 16 -67.04 -1.25 -19.69
C ILE A 16 -66.50 -0.03 -20.44
N LYS A 17 -67.37 0.79 -21.06
CA LYS A 17 -66.95 1.93 -21.88
C LYS A 17 -66.45 3.12 -21.06
N ASP A 18 -67.05 3.37 -19.89
CA ASP A 18 -66.73 4.56 -19.08
C ASP A 18 -65.37 4.44 -18.38
N HIS A 19 -64.98 3.24 -17.98
CA HIS A 19 -63.64 2.98 -17.42
C HIS A 19 -62.58 2.66 -18.49
N ALA A 20 -62.98 2.28 -19.71
CA ALA A 20 -62.05 1.99 -20.81
C ALA A 20 -61.27 3.22 -21.25
N ALA A 21 -61.91 4.40 -21.33
CA ALA A 21 -61.21 5.63 -21.69
C ALA A 21 -60.14 6.02 -20.67
N GLY A 22 -60.44 5.88 -19.37
CA GLY A 22 -59.47 6.10 -18.29
C GLY A 22 -58.33 5.07 -18.28
N ALA A 23 -58.63 3.80 -18.55
CA ALA A 23 -57.62 2.75 -18.65
C ALA A 23 -56.69 2.93 -19.87
N ILE A 24 -57.24 3.33 -21.02
CA ILE A 24 -56.47 3.66 -22.22
C ILE A 24 -55.57 4.87 -21.96
N PHE A 25 -56.11 5.93 -21.34
CA PHE A 25 -55.32 7.10 -20.97
C PHE A 25 -54.17 6.74 -20.02
N LEU A 26 -54.44 5.95 -18.97
CA LEU A 26 -53.42 5.47 -18.04
C LEU A 26 -52.36 4.61 -18.74
N PHE A 27 -52.76 3.73 -19.67
CA PHE A 27 -51.82 2.92 -20.45
C PHE A 27 -50.92 3.77 -21.35
N VAL A 28 -51.49 4.77 -22.03
CA VAL A 28 -50.72 5.73 -22.85
C VAL A 28 -49.74 6.52 -21.99
N VAL A 29 -50.17 6.99 -20.82
CA VAL A 29 -49.30 7.69 -19.87
C VAL A 29 -48.16 6.78 -19.38
N LEU A 30 -48.45 5.53 -19.03
CA LEU A 30 -47.43 4.55 -18.63
C LEU A 30 -46.44 4.25 -19.76
N LEU A 31 -46.91 4.12 -21.00
CA LEU A 31 -46.04 3.96 -22.17
C LEU A 31 -45.15 5.17 -22.41
N LEU A 32 -45.67 6.39 -22.26
CA LEU A 32 -44.90 7.62 -22.39
C LEU A 32 -43.83 7.73 -21.30
N ILE A 33 -44.20 7.44 -20.04
CA ILE A 33 -43.25 7.43 -18.92
C ILE A 33 -42.16 6.38 -19.15
N SER A 34 -42.55 5.16 -19.56
CA SER A 34 -41.60 4.07 -19.84
C SER A 34 -40.66 4.42 -21.00
N SER A 35 -41.18 5.04 -22.07
CA SER A 35 -40.38 5.52 -23.21
C SER A 35 -39.40 6.61 -22.79
N LEU A 36 -39.84 7.55 -21.93
CA LEU A 36 -38.98 8.61 -21.43
C LEU A 36 -37.86 8.05 -20.55
N ILE A 37 -38.18 7.11 -19.65
CA ILE A 37 -37.20 6.40 -18.81
C ILE A 37 -36.22 5.63 -19.69
N TYR A 38 -36.71 4.86 -20.67
CA TYR A 38 -35.84 4.12 -21.57
C TYR A 38 -34.90 5.03 -22.35
N SER A 39 -35.40 6.16 -22.86
CA SER A 39 -34.59 7.14 -23.59
C SER A 39 -33.54 7.81 -22.71
N THR A 40 -33.86 8.20 -21.47
CA THR A 40 -32.88 8.81 -20.55
C THR A 40 -31.84 7.79 -20.10
N LEU A 41 -32.24 6.56 -19.79
CA LEU A 41 -31.33 5.47 -19.45
C LEU A 41 -30.39 5.15 -20.63
N SER A 42 -30.93 4.96 -21.83
CA SER A 42 -30.13 4.70 -23.03
C SER A 42 -29.16 5.84 -23.33
N TRP A 43 -29.55 7.09 -23.07
CA TRP A 43 -28.66 8.25 -23.21
C TRP A 43 -27.52 8.26 -22.19
N MET A 44 -27.75 7.81 -20.95
CA MET A 44 -26.73 7.72 -19.91
C MET A 44 -25.70 6.59 -20.16
N TRP A 45 -26.08 5.55 -20.90
CA TRP A 45 -25.21 4.42 -21.24
C TRP A 45 -24.49 4.56 -22.59
N ASP A 46 -24.72 5.64 -23.34
CA ASP A 46 -24.09 5.87 -24.64
C ASP A 46 -22.58 6.18 -24.49
N GLU A 47 -21.75 5.25 -24.96
CA GLU A 47 -20.28 5.29 -24.90
C GLU A 47 -19.65 6.51 -25.54
N GLN A 48 -20.28 7.06 -26.58
CA GLN A 48 -19.74 8.20 -27.31
C GLN A 48 -20.06 9.54 -26.62
N ARG A 49 -20.96 9.56 -25.62
CA ARG A 49 -21.48 10.81 -25.04
C ARG A 49 -20.97 11.11 -23.63
N LEU A 50 -20.61 10.10 -22.86
CA LEU A 50 -20.05 10.27 -21.50
C LEU A 50 -18.68 9.58 -21.37
N PRO A 51 -17.66 10.05 -22.11
CA PRO A 51 -16.31 9.55 -21.95
C PRO A 51 -15.83 9.83 -20.52
N LEU A 52 -15.16 8.85 -19.91
CA LEU A 52 -14.45 9.06 -18.67
C LEU A 52 -13.28 10.02 -18.93
N SER A 53 -13.51 11.31 -18.68
CA SER A 53 -12.65 12.36 -19.23
C SER A 53 -11.73 12.98 -18.19
N LYS A 54 -12.12 12.95 -16.92
CA LYS A 54 -11.42 13.68 -15.85
C LYS A 54 -11.06 12.76 -14.70
N ILE A 55 -9.77 12.71 -14.41
CA ILE A 55 -9.22 12.05 -13.24
C ILE A 55 -8.71 13.14 -12.30
N VAL A 56 -9.28 13.18 -11.09
CA VAL A 56 -8.84 14.09 -10.05
C VAL A 56 -8.15 13.26 -8.98
N LEU A 57 -6.83 13.38 -8.91
CA LEU A 57 -6.01 12.76 -7.88
C LEU A 57 -6.02 13.62 -6.61
N GLN A 58 -6.25 12.99 -5.47
CA GLN A 58 -6.31 13.62 -4.15
C GLN A 58 -5.47 12.82 -3.15
N GLY A 59 -4.86 13.51 -2.20
CA GLY A 59 -4.01 12.90 -1.17
C GLY A 59 -2.81 13.81 -0.84
N ASP A 60 -2.13 13.50 0.24
CA ASP A 60 -0.79 14.03 0.53
C ASP A 60 0.23 13.05 -0.09
N LEU A 61 0.69 13.37 -1.30
CA LEU A 61 1.45 12.48 -2.16
C LEU A 61 2.83 13.08 -2.45
N GLN A 62 3.88 12.29 -2.23
CA GLN A 62 5.27 12.64 -2.50
C GLN A 62 5.85 11.84 -3.66
N TYR A 63 5.42 10.59 -3.84
CA TYR A 63 6.02 9.64 -4.80
C TYR A 63 5.11 9.32 -5.98
N VAL A 64 3.78 9.33 -5.78
CA VAL A 64 2.78 8.95 -6.77
C VAL A 64 2.25 10.17 -7.49
N SER A 65 2.37 10.18 -8.81
CA SER A 65 1.86 11.27 -9.65
C SER A 65 0.56 10.89 -10.37
N SER A 66 -0.15 11.91 -10.88
CA SER A 66 -1.32 11.70 -11.75
C SER A 66 -1.00 10.88 -13.00
N LEU A 67 0.25 10.93 -13.49
CA LEU A 67 0.69 10.18 -14.65
C LEU A 67 0.80 8.68 -14.34
N ASP A 68 1.21 8.32 -13.13
CA ASP A 68 1.30 6.91 -12.71
C ASP A 68 -0.08 6.27 -12.62
N VAL A 69 -1.06 7.03 -12.10
CA VAL A 69 -2.47 6.61 -12.08
C VAL A 69 -3.02 6.45 -13.49
N GLN A 70 -2.72 7.38 -14.41
CA GLN A 70 -3.15 7.26 -15.82
C GLN A 70 -2.52 6.03 -16.49
N ARG A 71 -1.23 5.76 -16.26
CA ARG A 71 -0.56 4.56 -16.78
C ARG A 71 -1.18 3.29 -16.22
N ALA A 72 -1.50 3.25 -14.93
CA ALA A 72 -2.16 2.11 -14.31
C ALA A 72 -3.53 1.83 -14.94
N PHE A 73 -4.32 2.87 -15.23
CA PHE A 73 -5.60 2.71 -15.94
C PHE A 73 -5.41 2.30 -17.40
N ALA A 74 -4.38 2.79 -18.09
CA ALA A 74 -4.11 2.46 -19.49
C ALA A 74 -3.71 0.99 -19.71
N GLN A 75 -3.34 0.26 -18.65
CA GLN A 75 -3.06 -1.18 -18.70
C GLN A 75 -4.32 -2.05 -18.68
N LEU A 76 -5.50 -1.47 -18.45
CA LEU A 76 -6.76 -2.20 -18.44
C LEU A 76 -7.21 -2.52 -19.87
N ASP A 77 -7.61 -3.76 -20.12
CA ASP A 77 -8.05 -4.22 -21.44
C ASP A 77 -9.25 -3.42 -21.99
N HIS A 78 -10.14 -2.98 -21.09
CA HIS A 78 -11.36 -2.25 -21.43
C HIS A 78 -11.61 -1.13 -20.41
N ILE A 79 -11.69 0.11 -20.90
CA ILE A 79 -12.22 1.25 -20.13
C ILE A 79 -13.64 1.52 -20.65
N GLY A 80 -14.64 1.24 -19.81
CA GLY A 80 -16.04 1.49 -20.12
C GLY A 80 -16.42 2.97 -20.01
N THR A 81 -17.72 3.26 -20.03
CA THR A 81 -18.24 4.61 -19.80
C THR A 81 -18.13 4.99 -18.33
N PHE A 82 -18.34 6.28 -18.02
CA PHE A 82 -18.51 6.70 -16.64
C PHE A 82 -19.55 5.85 -15.88
N MET A 83 -20.64 5.42 -16.55
CA MET A 83 -21.68 4.60 -15.92
C MET A 83 -21.29 3.12 -15.80
N SER A 84 -20.75 2.50 -16.86
CA SER A 84 -20.46 1.06 -16.90
C SER A 84 -19.12 0.67 -16.27
N GLN A 85 -18.18 1.60 -16.09
CA GLN A 85 -16.85 1.29 -15.56
C GLN A 85 -16.92 0.73 -14.13
N ASP A 86 -16.32 -0.44 -13.90
CA ASP A 86 -16.17 -1.00 -12.56
C ASP A 86 -15.08 -0.24 -11.79
N ILE A 87 -15.46 0.31 -10.65
CA ILE A 87 -14.59 1.06 -9.75
C ILE A 87 -13.58 0.14 -9.07
N ASN A 88 -13.97 -1.11 -8.78
CA ASN A 88 -13.10 -2.06 -8.10
C ASN A 88 -11.90 -2.43 -8.98
N VAL A 89 -12.11 -2.55 -10.29
CA VAL A 89 -11.04 -2.80 -11.27
C VAL A 89 -10.05 -1.63 -11.30
N LEU A 90 -10.56 -0.40 -11.39
CA LEU A 90 -9.72 0.81 -11.33
C LEU A 90 -8.95 0.91 -10.00
N GLN A 91 -9.63 0.59 -8.89
CA GLN A 91 -9.01 0.65 -7.56
C GLN A 91 -7.86 -0.36 -7.49
N SER A 92 -8.11 -1.59 -7.96
CA SER A 92 -7.12 -2.66 -7.98
C SER A 92 -5.92 -2.29 -8.85
N SER A 93 -6.12 -1.68 -10.03
CA SER A 93 -4.99 -1.27 -10.89
C SER A 93 -4.10 -0.22 -10.23
N VAL A 94 -4.67 0.71 -9.45
CA VAL A 94 -3.89 1.77 -8.78
C VAL A 94 -3.22 1.26 -7.51
N GLN A 95 -3.81 0.28 -6.82
CA GLN A 95 -3.19 -0.35 -5.65
C GLN A 95 -1.90 -1.12 -5.98
N VAL A 96 -1.67 -1.47 -7.25
CA VAL A 96 -0.43 -2.12 -7.69
C VAL A 96 0.73 -1.12 -7.80
N ILE A 97 0.45 0.19 -7.84
CA ILE A 97 1.51 1.21 -7.84
C ILE A 97 2.33 1.08 -6.55
N PRO A 98 3.66 0.90 -6.61
CA PRO A 98 4.42 0.41 -5.46
C PRO A 98 4.36 1.27 -4.19
N TRP A 99 4.19 2.57 -4.33
CA TRP A 99 4.12 3.52 -3.20
C TRP A 99 2.72 3.65 -2.60
N VAL A 100 1.68 3.09 -3.22
CA VAL A 100 0.29 3.23 -2.77
C VAL A 100 0.01 2.26 -1.61
N ALA A 101 -0.27 2.81 -0.43
CA ALA A 101 -0.73 2.06 0.73
C ALA A 101 -2.23 1.79 0.69
N HIS A 102 -3.02 2.78 0.26
CA HIS A 102 -4.45 2.65 0.12
C HIS A 102 -4.95 3.48 -1.06
N ALA A 103 -5.96 2.97 -1.75
CA ALA A 103 -6.65 3.67 -2.81
C ALA A 103 -8.15 3.56 -2.61
N SER A 104 -8.83 4.71 -2.74
CA SER A 104 -10.28 4.79 -2.78
C SER A 104 -10.69 5.57 -4.01
N ILE A 105 -11.59 4.98 -4.81
CA ILE A 105 -12.06 5.58 -6.04
C ILE A 105 -13.55 5.82 -5.95
N ARG A 106 -14.00 7.01 -6.38
CA ARG A 106 -15.42 7.32 -6.49
C ARG A 106 -15.74 8.05 -7.78
N LYS A 107 -16.93 7.77 -8.28
CA LYS A 107 -17.53 8.48 -9.40
C LYS A 107 -18.14 9.80 -8.91
N GLN A 108 -17.85 10.88 -9.60
CA GLN A 108 -18.51 12.17 -9.44
C GLN A 108 -19.10 12.56 -10.79
N TRP A 109 -20.44 12.59 -10.83
CA TRP A 109 -21.18 13.00 -12.02
C TRP A 109 -20.79 14.44 -12.43
N PRO A 110 -20.70 14.76 -13.73
CA PRO A 110 -21.09 13.93 -14.89
C PRO A 110 -20.05 12.94 -15.42
N ASP A 111 -18.76 13.26 -15.33
CA ASP A 111 -17.70 12.63 -16.14
C ASP A 111 -16.39 12.44 -15.38
N THR A 112 -16.40 12.60 -14.05
CA THR A 112 -15.18 12.70 -13.23
C THR A 112 -15.00 11.51 -12.32
N ILE A 113 -13.80 10.93 -12.30
CA ILE A 113 -13.40 9.98 -11.25
C ILE A 113 -12.46 10.69 -10.28
N LYS A 114 -12.80 10.64 -9.00
CA LYS A 114 -11.95 11.08 -7.91
C LYS A 114 -11.20 9.88 -7.37
N VAL A 115 -9.87 9.98 -7.40
CA VAL A 115 -8.95 8.98 -6.89
C VAL A 115 -8.30 9.56 -5.64
N PHE A 116 -8.60 8.99 -4.48
CA PHE A 116 -7.96 9.35 -3.22
C PHE A 116 -6.93 8.28 -2.88
N LEU A 117 -5.66 8.67 -2.75
CA LEU A 117 -4.56 7.77 -2.43
C LEU A 117 -3.89 8.18 -1.11
N THR A 118 -3.37 7.18 -0.42
CA THR A 118 -2.39 7.39 0.66
C THR A 118 -1.14 6.59 0.34
N GLU A 119 0.03 7.19 0.58
CA GLU A 119 1.32 6.54 0.35
C GLU A 119 1.83 5.81 1.58
N TYR A 120 2.65 4.78 1.35
CA TYR A 120 3.45 4.20 2.41
C TYR A 120 4.48 5.20 2.92
N ARG A 121 4.73 5.19 4.23
CA ARG A 121 5.80 5.96 4.87
C ARG A 121 6.96 5.04 5.21
N ALA A 122 7.98 5.03 4.36
CA ALA A 122 9.18 4.21 4.56
C ALA A 122 9.98 4.65 5.79
N VAL A 123 10.12 3.73 6.77
CA VAL A 123 10.99 3.92 7.94
C VAL A 123 12.32 3.19 7.81
N ALA A 124 12.38 2.14 6.99
CA ALA A 124 13.57 1.33 6.78
C ALA A 124 13.65 0.74 5.37
N ILE A 125 14.86 0.34 4.97
CA ILE A 125 15.11 -0.51 3.80
C ILE A 125 15.09 -1.96 4.29
N TRP A 126 14.22 -2.78 3.68
CA TRP A 126 14.06 -4.19 4.02
C TRP A 126 14.83 -5.09 3.04
N ASN A 127 15.72 -5.94 3.57
CA ASN A 127 16.49 -6.91 2.80
C ASN A 127 17.27 -6.35 1.59
N GLY A 128 17.51 -5.04 1.57
CA GLY A 128 18.29 -4.34 0.55
C GLY A 128 17.55 -4.02 -0.76
N ASN A 129 16.33 -4.51 -0.97
CA ASN A 129 15.58 -4.34 -2.22
C ASN A 129 14.11 -3.96 -2.05
N ALA A 130 13.60 -3.95 -0.81
CA ALA A 130 12.25 -3.52 -0.50
C ALA A 130 12.29 -2.42 0.58
N LEU A 131 11.13 -1.84 0.86
CA LEU A 131 10.94 -0.85 1.90
C LEU A 131 10.02 -1.40 2.98
N LEU A 132 10.18 -0.87 4.19
CA LEU A 132 9.36 -1.21 5.34
C LEU A 132 8.68 0.05 5.88
N ASP A 133 7.38 -0.01 6.10
CA ASP A 133 6.64 1.06 6.75
C ASP A 133 6.71 0.98 8.29
N GLY A 134 6.20 2.00 8.97
CA GLY A 134 6.16 2.06 10.43
C GLY A 134 5.24 1.03 11.10
N TYR A 135 4.43 0.31 10.32
CA TYR A 135 3.56 -0.75 10.81
C TYR A 135 4.17 -2.15 10.63
N GLY A 136 5.29 -2.28 9.91
CA GLY A 136 5.94 -3.56 9.60
C GLY A 136 5.51 -4.18 8.26
N THR A 137 4.78 -3.42 7.44
CA THR A 137 4.38 -3.80 6.08
C THR A 137 5.55 -3.61 5.12
N VAL A 138 5.90 -4.67 4.40
CA VAL A 138 6.93 -4.64 3.35
C VAL A 138 6.29 -4.26 2.02
N PHE A 139 6.87 -3.27 1.32
CA PHE A 139 6.39 -2.81 0.01
C PHE A 139 7.56 -2.50 -0.94
N ASN A 140 7.30 -2.49 -2.25
CA ASN A 140 8.33 -2.48 -3.29
C ASN A 140 8.58 -1.07 -3.88
N GLY A 141 8.65 -0.04 -3.05
CA GLY A 141 8.98 1.32 -3.52
C GLY A 141 10.43 1.45 -3.99
N ASP A 142 10.69 2.38 -4.90
CA ASP A 142 12.05 2.64 -5.40
C ASP A 142 12.91 3.29 -4.32
N ILE A 143 13.93 2.57 -3.86
CA ILE A 143 14.88 3.02 -2.84
C ILE A 143 15.59 4.32 -3.27
N GLY A 144 15.82 4.51 -4.57
CA GLY A 144 16.49 5.70 -5.10
C GLY A 144 15.68 7.00 -4.97
N GLN A 145 14.37 6.89 -4.73
CA GLN A 145 13.50 8.05 -4.49
C GLN A 145 13.48 8.51 -3.03
N LEU A 146 14.03 7.72 -2.09
CA LEU A 146 14.02 8.07 -0.68
C LEU A 146 14.87 9.32 -0.40
N ASN A 147 14.28 10.24 0.35
CA ASN A 147 15.01 11.38 0.88
C ASN A 147 15.76 11.00 2.17
N GLY A 148 17.10 11.08 2.11
CA GLY A 148 18.00 10.82 3.23
C GLY A 148 18.16 9.34 3.57
N ASP A 149 19.10 9.05 4.46
CA ASP A 149 19.42 7.68 4.84
C ASP A 149 18.29 7.03 5.66
N ARG A 150 18.19 5.71 5.52
CA ARG A 150 17.27 4.87 6.30
C ARG A 150 18.05 3.69 6.87
N VAL A 151 17.64 3.25 8.05
CA VAL A 151 18.19 2.01 8.63
C VAL A 151 17.92 0.84 7.69
N LYS A 152 18.89 -0.06 7.59
CA LYS A 152 18.76 -1.30 6.82
C LYS A 152 18.37 -2.43 7.76
N LEU A 153 17.20 -3.01 7.54
CA LEU A 153 16.66 -4.09 8.34
C LEU A 153 16.65 -5.38 7.51
N TYR A 154 17.15 -6.46 8.09
CA TYR A 154 17.25 -7.76 7.42
C TYR A 154 16.61 -8.85 8.27
N GLY A 155 15.88 -9.75 7.61
CA GLY A 155 15.25 -10.87 8.28
C GLY A 155 14.62 -11.90 7.33
N PRO A 156 14.37 -13.14 7.82
CA PRO A 156 13.62 -14.14 7.09
C PRO A 156 12.18 -13.68 6.79
N GLN A 157 11.51 -14.37 5.88
CA GLN A 157 10.11 -14.09 5.56
C GLN A 157 9.22 -14.14 6.81
N GLY A 158 8.32 -13.17 6.95
CA GLY A 158 7.40 -13.09 8.09
C GLY A 158 7.98 -12.51 9.38
N THR A 159 9.21 -12.00 9.35
CA THR A 159 9.88 -11.42 10.54
C THR A 159 9.96 -9.89 10.54
N SER A 160 9.39 -9.22 9.55
CA SER A 160 9.49 -7.76 9.38
C SER A 160 9.04 -6.98 10.62
N HIS A 161 7.89 -7.35 11.19
CA HIS A 161 7.38 -6.76 12.44
C HIS A 161 8.32 -6.97 13.62
N GLU A 162 8.86 -8.18 13.78
CA GLU A 162 9.79 -8.50 14.87
C GLU A 162 11.09 -7.69 14.77
N VAL A 163 11.67 -7.61 13.58
CA VAL A 163 12.90 -6.84 13.35
C VAL A 163 12.65 -5.35 13.57
N LEU A 164 11.51 -4.83 13.12
CA LEU A 164 11.12 -3.43 13.35
C LEU A 164 10.95 -3.14 14.84
N ASP A 165 10.26 -4.01 15.58
CA ASP A 165 10.05 -3.88 17.02
C ASP A 165 11.37 -3.90 17.79
N VAL A 166 12.28 -4.81 17.43
CA VAL A 166 13.62 -4.88 18.04
C VAL A 166 14.42 -3.61 17.74
N TRP A 167 14.39 -3.11 16.51
CA TRP A 167 15.04 -1.85 16.17
C TRP A 167 14.49 -0.67 16.99
N ASN A 168 13.16 -0.52 17.04
CA ASN A 168 12.47 0.52 17.81
C ASN A 168 12.86 0.52 19.29
N LYS A 169 13.00 -0.67 19.89
CA LYS A 169 13.37 -0.85 21.31
C LYS A 169 14.88 -0.66 21.56
N THR A 170 15.72 -1.02 20.59
CA THR A 170 17.17 -1.13 20.81
C THR A 170 17.92 0.13 20.37
N ASN A 171 17.53 0.75 19.25
CA ASN A 171 18.21 1.93 18.71
C ASN A 171 18.34 3.07 19.73
N PRO A 172 17.31 3.44 20.52
CA PRO A 172 17.43 4.51 21.52
C PRO A 172 18.49 4.25 22.60
N LYS A 173 18.84 3.00 22.88
CA LYS A 173 19.86 2.65 23.89
C LYS A 173 21.26 3.11 23.46
N PHE A 174 21.54 3.08 22.15
CA PHE A 174 22.81 3.52 21.57
C PHE A 174 22.95 5.04 21.49
N GLN A 175 21.84 5.79 21.50
CA GLN A 175 21.87 7.25 21.45
C GLN A 175 22.57 7.88 22.65
N SER A 176 22.61 7.20 23.81
CA SER A 176 23.40 7.62 24.98
C SER A 176 24.92 7.66 24.73
N LEU A 177 25.37 7.02 23.65
CA LEU A 177 26.76 7.00 23.18
C LEU A 177 26.95 7.85 21.92
N ASN A 178 25.94 8.62 21.49
CA ASN A 178 25.89 9.30 20.20
C ASN A 178 26.07 8.35 19.00
N LEU A 179 25.55 7.12 19.10
CA LEU A 179 25.56 6.13 18.04
C LEU A 179 24.14 5.76 17.63
N ASN A 180 23.98 5.38 16.37
CA ASN A 180 22.74 4.82 15.82
C ASN A 180 22.99 3.46 15.17
N ILE A 181 21.93 2.65 15.10
CA ILE A 181 21.95 1.41 14.32
C ILE A 181 21.82 1.77 12.84
N SER A 182 22.86 1.51 12.07
CA SER A 182 22.85 1.63 10.61
C SER A 182 22.26 0.38 9.94
N SER A 183 22.48 -0.80 10.54
CA SER A 183 21.91 -2.06 10.09
C SER A 183 21.55 -2.99 11.25
N LEU A 184 20.38 -3.63 11.18
CA LEU A 184 19.98 -4.71 12.09
C LEU A 184 19.63 -5.95 11.27
N LEU A 185 20.21 -7.09 11.62
CA LEU A 185 20.01 -8.34 10.92
C LEU A 185 19.56 -9.44 11.88
N LEU A 186 18.46 -10.09 11.53
CA LEU A 186 18.03 -11.38 12.05
C LEU A 186 18.34 -12.44 11.01
N ASN A 187 19.14 -13.45 11.35
CA ASN A 187 19.40 -14.55 10.42
C ASN A 187 18.39 -15.71 10.57
N ASP A 188 18.45 -16.70 9.69
CA ASP A 188 17.59 -17.89 9.71
C ASP A 188 17.69 -18.70 11.01
N ARG A 189 18.84 -18.61 11.72
CA ARG A 189 19.07 -19.24 13.02
C ARG A 189 18.58 -18.40 14.19
N ARG A 190 17.85 -17.32 13.92
CA ARG A 190 17.30 -16.37 14.90
C ARG A 190 18.37 -15.68 15.72
N ALA A 191 19.57 -15.51 15.17
CA ALA A 191 20.63 -14.75 15.80
C ALA A 191 20.66 -13.32 15.24
N TRP A 192 20.91 -12.38 16.15
CA TRP A 192 20.96 -10.96 15.91
C TRP A 192 22.39 -10.49 15.64
N GLN A 193 22.50 -9.57 14.69
CA GLN A 193 23.70 -8.80 14.41
C GLN A 193 23.31 -7.32 14.25
N ILE A 194 24.11 -6.42 14.82
CA ILE A 194 23.95 -4.97 14.66
C ILE A 194 25.19 -4.40 13.98
N ILE A 195 25.00 -3.44 13.08
CA ILE A 195 26.06 -2.56 12.58
C ILE A 195 25.68 -1.14 13.01
N LEU A 196 26.64 -0.44 13.60
CA LEU A 196 26.48 0.94 14.05
C LEU A 196 26.89 1.93 12.93
N ASP A 197 26.48 3.19 13.07
CA ASP A 197 26.84 4.27 12.14
C ASP A 197 28.34 4.58 12.10
N ASN A 198 29.07 4.29 13.18
CA ASN A 198 30.53 4.34 13.21
C ASN A 198 31.24 3.11 12.61
N GLY A 199 30.49 2.15 12.05
CA GLY A 199 31.02 0.97 11.38
C GLY A 199 31.26 -0.26 12.25
N ILE A 200 31.17 -0.16 13.59
CA ILE A 200 31.37 -1.31 14.48
C ILE A 200 30.27 -2.35 14.26
N ARG A 201 30.67 -3.61 14.03
CA ARG A 201 29.76 -4.77 13.98
C ARG A 201 29.65 -5.46 15.33
N LEU A 202 28.42 -5.73 15.78
CA LEU A 202 28.11 -6.44 17.01
C LEU A 202 27.49 -7.79 16.69
N GLU A 203 28.14 -8.87 17.14
CA GLU A 203 27.57 -10.22 17.08
C GLU A 203 26.84 -10.51 18.39
N LEU A 204 25.50 -10.52 18.36
CA LEU A 204 24.68 -10.60 19.56
C LEU A 204 24.09 -11.99 19.78
N GLY A 205 24.09 -12.87 18.77
CA GLY A 205 23.55 -14.22 18.91
C GLY A 205 22.03 -14.25 19.12
N LYS A 206 21.51 -15.38 19.60
CA LYS A 206 20.06 -15.65 19.67
C LYS A 206 19.38 -15.16 20.95
N GLU A 207 20.09 -15.23 22.07
CA GLU A 207 19.51 -15.05 23.42
C GLU A 207 20.10 -13.82 24.11
N SER A 208 19.42 -13.35 25.16
CA SER A 208 19.89 -12.26 26.02
C SER A 208 20.28 -10.98 25.27
N LEU A 209 19.52 -10.63 24.21
CA LEU A 209 19.81 -9.45 23.38
C LEU A 209 20.01 -8.18 24.23
N ASP A 210 19.09 -7.92 25.16
CA ASP A 210 19.15 -6.73 26.01
C ASP A 210 20.37 -6.70 26.94
N GLU A 211 20.73 -7.85 27.52
CA GLU A 211 21.90 -7.97 28.39
C GLU A 211 23.20 -7.77 27.59
N ARG A 212 23.27 -8.30 26.37
CA ARG A 212 24.42 -8.18 25.46
C ARG A 212 24.59 -6.75 24.96
N VAL A 213 23.48 -6.07 24.64
CA VAL A 213 23.48 -4.63 24.31
C VAL A 213 23.94 -3.79 25.51
N ALA A 214 23.45 -4.08 26.72
CA ALA A 214 23.88 -3.38 27.93
C ALA A 214 25.39 -3.59 28.20
N ARG A 215 25.89 -4.81 27.97
CA ARG A 215 27.32 -5.12 28.07
C ARG A 215 28.15 -4.33 27.06
N PHE A 216 27.72 -4.25 25.80
CA PHE A 216 28.37 -3.40 24.81
C PHE A 216 28.46 -1.95 25.29
N ILE A 217 27.35 -1.38 25.79
CA ILE A 217 27.32 0.01 26.25
C ILE A 217 28.33 0.25 27.38
N SER A 218 28.43 -0.69 28.32
CA SER A 218 29.42 -0.63 29.40
C SER A 218 30.86 -0.74 28.88
N LEU A 219 31.12 -1.67 27.96
CA LEU A 219 32.43 -1.87 27.35
C LEU A 219 32.86 -0.65 26.52
N TYR A 220 31.96 -0.11 25.70
CA TYR A 220 32.24 1.01 24.81
C TYR A 220 32.70 2.27 25.57
N LYS A 221 32.08 2.56 26.73
CA LYS A 221 32.50 3.66 27.60
C LYS A 221 33.94 3.53 28.12
N ASN A 222 34.44 2.31 28.23
CA ASN A 222 35.80 2.03 28.69
C ASN A 222 36.84 2.00 27.54
N LEU A 223 36.40 1.94 26.28
CA LEU A 223 37.31 1.92 25.13
C LEU A 223 37.96 3.29 24.86
N GLY A 224 37.26 4.39 25.16
CA GLY A 224 37.72 5.74 24.85
C GLY A 224 38.11 5.85 23.36
N ASN A 225 39.27 6.44 23.08
CA ASN A 225 39.77 6.64 21.72
C ASN A 225 40.07 5.34 20.97
N LYS A 226 40.20 4.20 21.66
CA LYS A 226 40.40 2.91 20.98
C LYS A 226 39.17 2.46 20.21
N ALA A 227 37.99 3.01 20.49
CA ALA A 227 36.75 2.65 19.81
C ALA A 227 36.85 2.81 18.28
N GLU A 228 37.62 3.79 17.80
CA GLU A 228 37.83 4.05 16.36
C GLU A 228 38.59 2.91 15.64
N GLN A 229 39.33 2.09 16.39
CA GLN A 229 40.09 0.97 15.85
C GLN A 229 39.32 -0.36 15.91
N VAL A 230 38.12 -0.36 16.49
CA VAL A 230 37.31 -1.57 16.63
C VAL A 230 36.59 -1.86 15.32
N SER A 231 36.83 -3.06 14.79
CA SER A 231 36.10 -3.58 13.64
C SER A 231 34.80 -4.27 14.08
N TYR A 232 34.90 -5.16 15.07
CA TYR A 232 33.74 -5.87 15.59
C TYR A 232 33.87 -6.24 17.06
N ILE A 233 32.73 -6.48 17.72
CA ILE A 233 32.66 -7.01 19.07
C ILE A 233 31.72 -8.22 19.08
N ASP A 234 32.26 -9.38 19.45
CA ASP A 234 31.48 -10.60 19.63
C ASP A 234 31.01 -10.71 21.09
N LEU A 235 29.69 -10.60 21.28
CA LEU A 235 29.02 -10.60 22.58
C LEU A 235 28.29 -11.92 22.83
N ARG A 236 28.55 -12.96 22.03
CA ARG A 236 27.85 -14.24 22.15
C ARG A 236 28.20 -15.05 23.40
N TYR A 237 29.29 -14.68 24.09
CA TYR A 237 29.72 -15.30 25.34
C TYR A 237 28.88 -14.82 26.53
N ASP A 238 28.65 -15.67 27.52
CA ASP A 238 27.74 -15.35 28.62
C ASP A 238 28.29 -14.26 29.56
N THR A 239 29.60 -14.25 29.79
CA THR A 239 30.26 -13.38 30.77
C THR A 239 31.32 -12.44 30.18
N GLY A 240 31.51 -12.46 28.85
CA GLY A 240 32.61 -11.74 28.20
C GLY A 240 32.24 -11.14 26.85
N ALA A 241 33.26 -10.58 26.20
CA ALA A 241 33.22 -10.12 24.82
C ALA A 241 34.60 -10.31 24.18
N ALA A 242 34.63 -10.63 22.89
CA ALA A 242 35.85 -10.62 22.10
C ALA A 242 35.85 -9.39 21.19
N VAL A 243 36.96 -8.63 21.16
CA VAL A 243 37.10 -7.42 20.34
C VAL A 243 38.05 -7.71 19.19
N GLY A 244 37.57 -7.51 17.97
CA GLY A 244 38.39 -7.52 16.76
C GLY A 244 38.74 -6.10 16.33
N TRP A 245 40.01 -5.86 16.03
CA TRP A 245 40.55 -4.56 15.65
C TRP A 245 40.82 -4.53 14.15
N PHE A 246 40.77 -3.34 13.52
CA PHE A 246 41.24 -3.19 12.15
C PHE A 246 42.74 -3.53 12.06
N PRO A 247 43.20 -4.19 10.98
CA PRO A 247 44.62 -4.38 10.74
C PRO A 247 45.33 -3.02 10.66
N GLU A 248 46.49 -2.89 11.29
CA GLU A 248 47.28 -1.64 11.38
C GLU A 248 47.63 -0.98 10.03
N GLN A 249 47.46 -1.70 8.91
CA GLN A 249 47.77 -1.23 7.56
C GLN A 249 46.70 -0.30 6.95
N GLU A 250 45.44 -0.34 7.40
CA GLU A 250 44.37 0.55 6.89
C GLU A 250 44.31 1.91 7.62
N ALA A 251 44.95 2.03 8.79
CA ALA A 251 44.96 3.26 9.58
C ALA A 251 45.97 4.32 9.08
N GLN A 252 46.78 4.00 8.07
CA GLN A 252 47.78 4.91 7.49
C GLN A 252 47.34 5.56 6.17
N GLU A 253 46.34 5.01 5.46
CA GLU A 253 45.85 5.61 4.20
C GLU A 253 44.85 6.75 4.45
N SER A 254 44.08 6.74 5.54
CA SER A 254 43.12 7.83 5.86
C SER A 254 43.74 9.11 6.44
N LYS A 255 45.05 9.12 6.70
CA LYS A 255 45.79 10.31 7.17
C LYS A 255 46.55 11.04 6.07
N ASN A 256 46.52 10.53 4.83
CA ASN A 256 47.24 11.10 3.70
C ASN A 256 46.32 11.68 2.60
N ASP A 257 45.00 11.71 2.83
CA ASP A 257 44.02 12.42 1.99
C ASP A 257 43.40 13.62 2.73
#